data_AF-A0A4R0X8P9-F1
#
_entry.id   AF-A0A4R0X8P9-F1
#
_cell.length_a   1.000
_cell.length_b   1.000
_cell.length_c   1.000
_cell.angle_alpha   90.00
_cell.angle_beta   90.00
_cell.angle_gamma   90.00
#
_symmetry.space_group_name_H-M   'P 1'
#
loop_
_entity.id
_entity.type
_entity.pdbx_description
1 polymer ?
#
loop_
_entity_poly.entity_id
_entity_poly.type
_entity_poly.pdbx_seq_one_letter_code
_entity_poly.pdbx_strand_id
1 'polypeptide(L)'
;MKQSHESSAEFLSNLRGCRVSAPIQGLWGGGCRIVEWIDTTGQISRRVVAEDVTADEVRATIRHHVEGRKHRLIDDEREPRQTLPRR
;
A
#
# COMPACT_ATOMS: atom_id res chain seq x y z
N MET A 1 -15.51 -3.61 21.87
CA MET A 1 -14.49 -3.30 20.84
C MET A 1 -15.09 -2.32 19.83
N LYS A 2 -14.86 -1.01 19.99
CA LYS A 2 -15.31 0.04 19.08
C LYS A 2 -14.27 1.17 19.07
N GLN A 3 -13.10 0.94 18.47
CA GLN A 3 -12.07 1.98 18.32
C GLN A 3 -11.33 1.95 16.96
N SER A 4 -11.67 1.03 16.04
CA SER A 4 -10.86 0.80 14.84
C SER A 4 -11.19 1.72 13.65
N HIS A 5 -12.34 2.39 13.65
CA HIS A 5 -12.79 3.15 12.47
C HIS A 5 -12.23 4.58 12.42
N GLU A 6 -12.05 5.22 13.59
CA GLU A 6 -11.50 6.58 13.70
C GLU A 6 -10.01 6.58 13.35
N SER A 7 -9.24 5.62 13.88
CA SER A 7 -7.81 5.46 13.57
C SER A 7 -7.55 5.12 12.10
N SER A 8 -8.46 4.40 11.45
CA SER A 8 -8.33 4.00 10.05
C SER A 8 -8.58 5.17 9.08
N ALA A 9 -9.55 6.04 9.39
CA ALA A 9 -9.82 7.23 8.58
C ALA A 9 -8.70 8.27 8.73
N GLU A 10 -8.20 8.43 9.95
CA GLU A 10 -7.03 9.26 10.25
C GLU A 10 -5.78 8.70 9.55
N PHE A 11 -5.56 7.38 9.57
CA PHE A 11 -4.45 6.72 8.87
C PHE A 11 -4.46 7.02 7.37
N LEU A 12 -5.62 6.87 6.71
CA LEU A 12 -5.75 7.17 5.28
C LEU A 12 -5.48 8.66 4.97
N SER A 13 -5.89 9.56 5.86
CA SER A 13 -5.67 11.00 5.72
C SER A 13 -4.21 11.40 5.93
N ASN A 14 -3.47 10.61 6.71
CA ASN A 14 -2.07 10.82 7.06
C ASN A 14 -1.08 10.10 6.13
N LEU A 15 -1.56 9.43 5.06
CA LEU A 15 -0.66 8.84 4.08
C LEU A 15 0.17 9.93 3.39
N ARG A 16 1.49 9.74 3.39
CA ARG A 16 2.43 10.64 2.69
C ARG A 16 2.29 10.51 1.17
N GLY A 17 1.76 9.39 0.69
CA GLY A 17 1.40 9.21 -0.72
C GLY A 17 0.70 7.87 -0.95
N CYS A 18 -0.14 7.82 -1.97
CA CYS A 18 -0.81 6.60 -2.43
C CYS A 18 -0.89 6.64 -3.95
N ARG A 19 -0.60 5.52 -4.61
CA ARG A 19 -0.78 5.38 -6.07
C ARG A 19 -1.36 4.02 -6.43
N VAL A 20 -2.03 4.01 -7.56
CA VAL A 20 -2.51 2.79 -8.23
C VAL A 20 -1.80 2.72 -9.57
N SER A 21 -1.21 1.56 -9.89
CA SER A 21 -0.53 1.36 -11.17
C SER A 21 -1.52 1.42 -12.34
N ALA A 22 -0.98 1.52 -13.56
CA ALA A 22 -1.73 1.12 -14.75
C ALA A 22 -2.11 -0.38 -14.66
N PRO A 23 -3.15 -0.83 -15.38
CA PRO A 23 -3.47 -2.24 -15.52
C PRO A 23 -2.27 -3.08 -15.95
N ILE A 24 -2.06 -4.20 -15.27
CA ILE A 24 -1.07 -5.23 -15.63
C ILE A 24 -1.88 -6.42 -16.16
N GLN A 25 -1.67 -6.75 -17.44
CA GLN A 25 -2.37 -7.88 -18.05
C GLN A 25 -1.70 -9.21 -17.66
N GLY A 26 -2.52 -10.18 -17.25
CA GLY A 26 -2.08 -11.55 -16.98
C GLY A 26 -1.90 -12.34 -18.27
N LEU A 27 -0.94 -13.27 -18.28
CA LEU A 27 -0.64 -14.12 -19.44
C LEU A 27 -1.73 -15.16 -19.75
N TRP A 28 -2.63 -15.43 -18.80
CA TRP A 28 -3.68 -16.47 -18.91
C TRP A 28 -5.09 -15.91 -18.69
N GLY A 29 -5.29 -14.62 -18.94
CA GLY A 29 -6.55 -13.92 -18.70
C GLY A 29 -6.63 -13.27 -17.32
N GLY A 30 -7.49 -12.26 -17.23
CA GLY A 30 -7.55 -11.34 -16.10
C GLY A 30 -6.40 -10.34 -16.07
N GLY A 31 -6.57 -9.30 -15.26
CA GLY A 31 -5.54 -8.31 -15.00
C GLY A 31 -5.56 -7.91 -13.54
N CYS A 32 -4.53 -7.19 -13.14
CA CYS A 32 -4.43 -6.63 -11.80
C CYS A 32 -3.89 -5.22 -11.83
N ARG A 33 -4.02 -4.53 -10.71
CA ARG A 33 -3.26 -3.31 -10.42
C ARG A 33 -2.49 -3.49 -9.12
N ILE A 34 -1.46 -2.68 -8.98
CA ILE A 34 -0.70 -2.58 -7.74
C ILE A 34 -1.11 -1.28 -7.06
N VAL A 35 -1.65 -1.40 -5.86
CA VAL A 35 -1.81 -0.28 -4.93
C VAL A 35 -0.56 -0.22 -4.08
N GLU A 36 0.06 0.94 -3.99
CA GLU A 36 1.16 1.18 -3.07
C GLU A 36 1.04 2.54 -2.40
N TRP A 37 1.40 2.59 -1.13
CA TRP A 37 1.29 3.79 -0.30
C TRP A 37 2.47 3.91 0.65
N ILE A 38 2.74 5.16 1.06
CA ILE A 38 3.72 5.50 2.09
C ILE A 38 2.96 6.02 3.29
N ASP A 39 3.20 5.43 4.45
CA ASP A 39 2.68 5.93 5.72
C ASP A 39 3.45 7.17 6.22
N THR A 40 3.11 7.64 7.41
CA THR A 40 3.81 8.76 8.07
C THR A 40 5.23 8.41 8.51
N THR A 41 5.53 7.14 8.72
CA THR A 41 6.86 6.65 9.12
C THR A 41 7.83 6.57 7.94
N GLY A 42 7.31 6.71 6.72
CA GLY A 42 8.07 6.62 5.48
C GLY A 42 8.17 5.20 4.94
N GLN A 43 7.38 4.27 5.47
CA GLN A 43 7.35 2.87 5.04
C GLN A 43 6.39 2.69 3.86
N ILE A 44 6.87 2.00 2.84
CA ILE A 44 6.08 1.59 1.69
C ILE A 44 5.40 0.25 1.99
N SER A 45 4.11 0.22 1.71
CA SER A 45 3.30 -1.00 1.68
C SER A 45 2.67 -1.16 0.29
N ARG A 46 2.48 -2.41 -0.14
CA ARG A 46 1.98 -2.76 -1.47
C ARG A 46 0.95 -3.88 -1.39
N ARG A 47 -0.09 -3.79 -2.23
CA ARG A 47 -1.07 -4.86 -2.43
C ARG A 47 -1.45 -4.98 -3.90
N VAL A 48 -1.66 -6.21 -4.34
CA VAL A 48 -2.28 -6.51 -5.62
C VAL A 48 -3.79 -6.46 -5.44
N VAL A 49 -4.46 -5.81 -6.38
CA VAL A 49 -5.93 -5.68 -6.43
C VAL A 49 -6.43 -6.00 -7.84
N ALA A 50 -7.74 -6.17 -7.97
CA ALA A 50 -8.38 -6.40 -9.27
C ALA A 50 -8.09 -5.26 -10.27
N GLU A 51 -8.16 -5.56 -11.57
CA GLU A 51 -7.94 -4.58 -12.64
C GLU A 51 -8.92 -3.40 -12.60
N ASP A 52 -10.17 -3.66 -12.22
CA ASP A 52 -11.30 -2.74 -12.18
C ASP A 52 -11.58 -2.18 -10.78
N VAL A 53 -10.60 -2.27 -9.88
CA VAL A 53 -10.70 -1.80 -8.50
C VAL A 53 -11.22 -0.35 -8.42
N THR A 54 -12.18 -0.12 -7.54
CA THR A 54 -12.72 1.20 -7.24
C THR A 54 -11.91 1.92 -6.17
N ALA A 55 -12.07 3.24 -6.06
CA ALA A 55 -11.39 4.03 -5.03
C ALA A 55 -11.74 3.57 -3.60
N ASP A 56 -12.99 3.15 -3.36
CA ASP A 56 -13.42 2.68 -2.04
C ASP A 56 -12.85 1.30 -1.69
N GLU A 57 -12.70 0.42 -2.67
CA GLU A 57 -12.00 -0.87 -2.49
C GLU A 57 -10.51 -0.68 -2.26
N VAL A 58 -9.88 0.32 -2.90
CA VAL A 58 -8.49 0.71 -2.59
C VAL A 58 -8.38 1.18 -1.13
N ARG A 59 -9.27 2.07 -0.69
CA ARG A 59 -9.31 2.53 0.71
C ARG A 59 -9.55 1.37 1.68
N ALA A 60 -10.43 0.43 1.34
CA ALA A 60 -10.67 -0.76 2.14
C ALA A 60 -9.43 -1.67 2.19
N THR A 61 -8.75 -1.88 1.06
CA THR A 61 -7.52 -2.67 0.97
C THR A 61 -6.43 -2.10 1.87
N ILE A 62 -6.26 -0.78 1.87
CA ILE A 62 -5.27 -0.11 2.72
C ILE A 62 -5.65 -0.22 4.20
N ARG A 63 -6.93 0.00 4.57
CA ARG A 63 -7.39 -0.09 5.96
C ARG A 63 -7.24 -1.47 6.59
N HIS A 64 -7.49 -2.52 5.81
CA HIS A 64 -7.38 -3.90 6.28
C HIS A 64 -5.97 -4.48 6.10
N HIS A 65 -5.02 -3.67 5.61
CA HIS A 65 -3.65 -4.13 5.44
C HIS A 65 -3.00 -4.36 6.80
N VAL A 66 -2.58 -5.59 7.05
CA VAL A 66 -1.66 -5.92 8.14
C VAL A 66 -0.26 -6.03 7.56
N GLU A 67 0.68 -5.27 8.11
CA GLU A 67 2.07 -5.33 7.70
C GLU A 67 2.65 -6.71 8.01
N GLY A 68 3.29 -7.32 7.01
CA GLY A 68 4.04 -8.55 7.19
C GLY A 68 5.32 -8.31 8.01
N ARG A 69 5.87 -9.38 8.59
CA ARG A 69 7.19 -9.32 9.24
C ARG A 69 8.25 -8.91 8.21
N LYS A 70 8.90 -7.78 8.43
CA LYS A 70 10.09 -7.37 7.68
C LYS A 70 11.31 -8.03 8.31
N HIS A 71 12.04 -8.81 7.52
CA HIS A 71 13.30 -9.41 7.94
C HIS A 71 14.44 -8.49 7.54
N ARG A 72 15.28 -8.11 8.51
CA ARG A 72 16.49 -7.30 8.29
C ARG A 72 17.68 -8.03 8.90
N LEU A 73 18.78 -8.11 8.16
CA LEU A 73 20.04 -8.66 8.63
C LEU A 73 20.80 -7.60 9.46
N ILE A 74 21.78 -8.06 10.24
CA ILE A 74 22.54 -7.20 11.16
C ILE A 74 23.48 -6.27 10.39
N ASP A 75 23.97 -6.73 9.25
CA ASP A 75 24.88 -6.04 8.34
C ASP A 75 24.16 -5.23 7.26
N ASP A 76 22.82 -5.26 7.22
CA ASP A 76 22.06 -4.39 6.32
C ASP A 76 22.35 -2.92 6.67
N GLU A 77 22.85 -2.18 5.68
CA GLU A 77 23.01 -0.74 5.79
C GLU A 77 21.66 -0.05 6.06
N ARG A 78 21.70 1.18 6.59
CA ARG A 78 20.48 1.93 6.85
C ARG A 78 19.74 2.19 5.54
N GLU A 79 18.57 1.56 5.37
CA GLU A 79 17.79 1.71 4.14
C GLU A 79 17.51 3.20 3.84
N PRO A 80 17.68 3.63 2.58
CA PRO A 80 17.32 4.98 2.19
C PRO A 80 15.82 5.21 2.39
N ARG A 81 15.45 6.48 2.61
CA ARG A 81 14.02 6.85 2.72
C ARG A 81 13.27 6.34 1.51
N GLN A 82 12.26 5.51 1.74
CA GLN A 82 11.46 4.99 0.67
C GLN A 82 10.63 6.12 0.04
N THR A 83 10.58 6.15 -1.29
CA THR A 83 9.86 7.16 -2.06
C THR A 83 9.03 6.49 -3.14
N LEU A 84 7.86 7.05 -3.45
CA LEU A 84 7.14 6.67 -4.65
C LEU A 84 7.83 7.37 -5.83
N PRO A 85 8.30 6.64 -6.85
CA PRO A 85 8.84 7.24 -8.05
C PRO A 85 7.87 8.29 -8.62
N ARG A 86 8.38 9.49 -8.92
CA ARG A 86 7.63 10.51 -9.67
C ARG A 86 7.58 10.05 -11.13
N ARG A 87 6.39 10.11 -11.74
CA ARG A 87 6.23 10.00 -13.20
C ARG A 87 6.33 11.38 -13.83
#